data_AF-A0A9W8J8W3-F1
#
_entry.id   AF-A0A9W8J8W3-F1
#
_cell.length_a   1.000
_cell.length_b   1.000
_cell.length_c   1.000
_cell.angle_alpha   90.00
_cell.angle_beta   90.00
_cell.angle_gamma   90.00
#
_symmetry.space_group_name_H-M   'P 1'
#
loop_
_entity.id
_entity.type
_entity.pdbx_description
1 polymer ?
#
loop_
_entity_poly.entity_id
_entity_poly.type
_entity_poly.pdbx_seq_one_letter_code
_entity_poly.pdbx_strand_id
1 'polypeptide(L)'
;MQIPKTAYDFERKIPIPQPKVWSTWQLLQSKIVHAVHLLLFVSGAAAVRPAYPCARIDSKVESGKIGKAELKKDIFTAFSWFPIWFGCLAYAIAVSEAMTQEAQNLNIRCIPKWIEILLVDGRKDLDSQQDGVGVINPRGLTLDETFVSDLANSCVGRFDGSVERVGAFVAIPADDKEDAVSIDWLVACHVPVWYAWGQREEEIARKNPYWQRYAPPPDAVQVTSGGSDYEGRQGSSGSTALAQPDTPALDNTPTSSQPSKHYPVQRELEPHERTWEAFFKQRAPIRADVLAKETPKERVRREDRERCPPYQYSKDSLL
;
A
#
# COMPACT_ATOMS: atom_id res chain seq x y z
N MET A 1 6.25 -16.96 -4.88
CA MET A 1 7.18 -17.30 -3.78
C MET A 1 6.62 -18.50 -3.02
N GLN A 2 7.36 -19.60 -2.86
CA GLN A 2 6.86 -20.81 -2.19
C GLN A 2 6.89 -20.63 -0.67
N ILE A 3 5.77 -20.90 0.02
CA ILE A 3 5.72 -20.87 1.49
C ILE A 3 6.52 -22.06 2.04
N PRO A 4 7.50 -21.83 2.94
CA PRO A 4 8.29 -22.90 3.54
C PRO A 4 7.39 -23.92 4.24
N LYS A 5 7.57 -25.21 3.92
CA LYS A 5 6.98 -26.30 4.72
C LYS A 5 7.72 -26.41 6.05
N THR A 6 7.11 -27.03 7.05
CA THR A 6 7.82 -27.38 8.28
C THR A 6 8.56 -28.70 8.13
N ALA A 7 9.83 -28.70 8.53
CA ALA A 7 10.69 -29.86 8.71
C ALA A 7 10.93 -30.10 10.21
N TYR A 8 11.60 -31.20 10.56
CA TYR A 8 11.97 -31.52 11.93
C TYR A 8 13.49 -31.61 12.01
N ASP A 9 14.08 -30.87 12.94
CA ASP A 9 15.49 -30.94 13.28
C ASP A 9 15.67 -32.05 14.33
N PHE A 10 16.31 -33.15 13.93
CA PHE A 10 16.51 -34.31 14.80
C PHE A 10 17.53 -34.05 15.91
N GLU A 11 18.51 -33.18 15.69
CA GLU A 11 19.54 -32.85 16.66
C GLU A 11 18.96 -31.97 17.77
N ARG A 12 18.24 -30.92 17.37
CA ARG A 12 17.62 -29.97 18.30
C ARG A 12 16.28 -30.45 18.85
N LYS A 13 15.69 -31.48 18.25
CA LYS A 13 14.35 -32.02 18.56
C LYS A 13 13.25 -30.95 18.49
N ILE A 14 13.35 -30.07 17.50
CA ILE A 14 12.38 -28.98 17.27
C ILE A 14 11.92 -28.96 15.82
N PRO A 15 10.70 -28.47 15.54
CA PRO A 15 10.29 -28.16 14.18
C PRO A 15 11.05 -26.92 13.67
N ILE A 16 11.47 -26.96 12.41
CA ILE A 16 12.14 -25.85 11.72
C ILE A 16 11.49 -25.58 10.36
N PRO A 17 11.61 -24.37 9.79
CA PRO A 17 11.29 -24.15 8.39
C PRO A 17 12.14 -25.06 7.50
N GLN A 18 11.63 -25.47 6.33
CA GLN A 18 12.40 -26.22 5.35
C GLN A 18 13.68 -25.43 4.99
N PRO A 19 14.89 -25.96 5.30
CA PRO A 19 16.11 -25.14 5.28
C PRO A 19 16.37 -24.45 3.94
N LYS A 20 16.27 -25.19 2.83
CA LYS A 20 16.50 -24.64 1.49
C LYS A 20 15.60 -23.44 1.17
N VAL A 21 14.29 -23.56 1.43
CA VAL A 21 13.32 -22.49 1.14
C VAL A 21 13.51 -21.33 2.11
N TRP A 22 13.76 -21.64 3.38
CA TRP A 22 13.98 -20.64 4.43
C TRP A 22 15.22 -19.79 4.16
N SER A 23 16.34 -20.41 3.79
CA SER A 23 17.56 -19.69 3.44
C SER A 23 17.36 -18.79 2.22
N THR A 24 16.57 -19.19 1.22
CA THR A 24 16.20 -18.32 0.10
C THR A 24 15.42 -17.09 0.56
N TRP A 25 14.51 -17.25 1.52
CA TRP A 25 13.73 -16.13 2.06
C TRP A 25 14.58 -15.20 2.90
N GLN A 26 15.45 -15.74 3.76
CA GLN A 26 16.40 -14.94 4.54
C GLN A 26 17.34 -14.16 3.62
N LEU A 27 17.85 -14.79 2.55
CA LEU A 27 18.67 -14.12 1.57
C LEU A 27 17.93 -12.97 0.88
N LEU A 28 16.70 -13.23 0.41
CA LEU A 28 15.88 -12.20 -0.23
C LEU A 28 15.56 -11.05 0.73
N GLN A 29 15.18 -11.36 1.97
CA GLN A 29 14.98 -10.36 3.02
C GLN A 29 16.22 -9.49 3.15
N SER A 30 17.40 -10.09 3.32
CA SER A 30 18.63 -9.32 3.50
C SER A 30 18.93 -8.45 2.29
N LYS A 31 18.75 -8.95 1.05
CA LYS A 31 18.91 -8.14 -0.17
C LYS A 31 17.94 -6.95 -0.21
N ILE A 32 16.66 -7.15 0.09
CA ILE A 32 15.66 -6.09 0.11
C ILE A 32 15.97 -5.05 1.19
N VAL A 33 16.27 -5.50 2.42
CA VAL A 33 16.58 -4.59 3.54
C VAL A 33 17.82 -3.75 3.22
N HIS A 34 18.86 -4.38 2.67
CA HIS A 34 20.08 -3.68 2.29
C HIS A 34 19.83 -2.66 1.17
N ALA A 35 19.09 -3.04 0.12
CA ALA A 35 18.71 -2.11 -0.95
C ALA A 35 17.89 -0.92 -0.43
N VAL A 36 16.90 -1.16 0.44
CA VAL A 36 16.12 -0.10 1.10
C VAL A 36 17.02 0.82 1.92
N HIS A 37 17.96 0.24 2.68
CA HIS A 37 18.88 1.03 3.51
C HIS A 37 19.75 1.96 2.65
N LEU A 38 20.40 1.42 1.61
CA LEU A 38 21.25 2.20 0.72
C LEU A 38 20.47 3.32 0.03
N LEU A 39 19.31 3.00 -0.55
CA LEU A 39 18.52 3.99 -1.29
C LEU A 39 18.01 5.11 -0.39
N LEU A 40 17.48 4.79 0.79
CA LEU A 40 17.00 5.80 1.72
C LEU A 40 18.14 6.64 2.30
N PHE A 41 19.28 6.00 2.62
CA PHE A 41 20.46 6.69 3.14
C PHE A 41 21.00 7.70 2.13
N VAL A 42 21.24 7.26 0.88
CA VAL A 42 21.76 8.15 -0.19
C VAL A 42 20.75 9.25 -0.54
N SER A 43 19.45 8.95 -0.50
CA SER A 43 18.41 9.95 -0.80
C SER A 43 18.06 10.84 0.41
N GLY A 44 18.66 10.63 1.58
CA GLY A 44 18.33 11.37 2.81
C GLY A 44 16.86 11.25 3.23
N ALA A 45 16.15 10.24 2.75
CA ALA A 45 14.71 10.12 2.89
C ALA A 45 14.35 9.45 4.21
N ALA A 46 13.44 10.06 4.97
CA ALA A 46 12.95 9.48 6.21
C ALA A 46 11.95 8.35 5.92
N ALA A 47 12.20 7.15 6.47
CA ALA A 47 11.21 6.08 6.47
C ALA A 47 11.32 5.23 7.73
N VAL A 48 10.16 4.83 8.27
CA VAL A 48 10.09 3.84 9.35
C VAL A 48 10.32 2.46 8.74
N ARG A 49 11.41 1.81 9.13
CA ARG A 49 11.74 0.47 8.65
C ARG A 49 10.82 -0.57 9.33
N PRO A 50 10.13 -1.43 8.55
CA PRO A 50 9.30 -2.48 9.13
C PRO A 50 10.13 -3.48 9.95
N ALA A 51 9.46 -4.36 10.69
CA ALA A 51 10.14 -5.49 11.33
C ALA A 51 10.68 -6.46 10.27
N TYR A 52 11.84 -7.07 10.55
CA TYR A 52 12.41 -8.11 9.70
C TYR A 52 11.46 -9.33 9.61
N PRO A 53 11.06 -9.78 8.40
CA PRO A 53 10.11 -10.89 8.22
C PRO A 53 10.50 -12.16 8.99
N CYS A 54 11.76 -12.56 8.93
CA CYS A 54 12.27 -13.82 9.44
C CYS A 54 12.74 -13.76 10.90
N ALA A 55 13.02 -12.57 11.44
CA ALA A 55 13.72 -12.40 12.73
C ALA A 55 13.02 -13.11 13.91
N ARG A 56 11.68 -13.09 13.93
CA ARG A 56 10.91 -13.77 14.99
C ARG A 56 11.07 -15.28 14.96
N ILE A 57 11.12 -15.88 13.76
CA ILE A 57 11.31 -17.32 13.61
C ILE A 57 12.74 -17.69 13.96
N ASP A 58 13.71 -16.93 13.45
CA ASP A 58 15.13 -17.17 13.67
C ASP A 58 15.44 -17.18 15.17
N SER A 59 14.98 -16.15 15.90
CA SER A 59 15.13 -16.08 17.36
C SER A 59 14.50 -17.28 18.10
N LYS A 60 13.32 -17.73 17.67
CA LYS A 60 12.64 -18.86 18.32
C LYS A 60 13.30 -20.20 18.02
N VAL A 61 13.75 -20.40 16.79
CA VAL A 61 14.49 -21.61 16.37
C VAL A 61 15.82 -21.69 17.09
N GLU A 62 16.52 -20.57 17.26
CA GLU A 62 17.75 -20.47 18.06
C GLU A 62 17.48 -20.78 19.54
N SER A 63 16.36 -20.29 20.10
CA SER A 63 16.00 -20.56 21.49
C SER A 63 15.59 -22.01 21.78
N GLY A 64 15.33 -22.83 20.74
CA GLY A 64 14.81 -24.19 20.88
C GLY A 64 13.38 -24.29 21.40
N LYS A 65 12.66 -23.17 21.54
CA LYS A 65 11.31 -23.12 22.14
C LYS A 65 10.27 -22.75 21.10
N ILE A 66 9.95 -23.68 20.19
CA ILE A 66 8.87 -23.47 19.21
C ILE A 66 8.09 -24.76 18.90
N GLY A 67 6.77 -24.68 19.00
CA GLY A 67 5.88 -25.77 18.60
C GLY A 67 5.60 -25.79 17.09
N LYS A 68 5.21 -26.94 16.53
CA LYS A 68 4.97 -27.08 15.08
C LYS A 68 3.84 -26.18 14.57
N ALA A 69 2.75 -26.05 15.34
CA ALA A 69 1.61 -25.20 14.99
C ALA A 69 1.98 -23.71 15.06
N GLU A 70 2.73 -23.33 16.09
CA GLU A 70 3.24 -21.97 16.27
C GLU A 70 4.21 -21.58 15.14
N LEU A 71 5.15 -22.45 14.79
CA LEU A 71 6.06 -22.24 13.67
C LEU A 71 5.31 -22.00 12.37
N LYS A 72 4.27 -22.79 12.06
CA LYS A 72 3.44 -22.58 10.87
C LYS A 72 2.81 -21.18 10.87
N LYS A 73 2.20 -20.78 11.99
CA LYS A 73 1.60 -19.44 12.14
C LYS A 73 2.65 -18.34 11.93
N ASP A 74 3.83 -18.51 12.49
CA ASP A 74 4.91 -17.54 12.35
C ASP A 74 5.45 -17.49 10.91
N ILE A 75 5.52 -18.62 10.19
CA ILE A 75 5.93 -18.65 8.77
C ILE A 75 4.94 -17.84 7.92
N PHE A 76 3.64 -18.03 8.15
CA PHE A 76 2.60 -17.23 7.48
C PHE A 76 2.69 -15.75 7.85
N THR A 77 2.99 -15.45 9.12
CA THR A 77 3.17 -14.06 9.57
C THR A 77 4.38 -13.42 8.90
N ALA A 78 5.52 -14.10 8.86
CA ALA A 78 6.73 -13.67 8.16
C ALA A 78 6.44 -13.38 6.68
N PHE A 79 5.70 -14.28 6.01
CA PHE A 79 5.29 -14.06 4.63
C PHE A 79 4.48 -12.77 4.43
N SER A 80 3.57 -12.46 5.36
CA SER A 80 2.75 -11.25 5.27
C SER A 80 3.54 -9.95 5.44
N TRP A 81 4.78 -10.01 5.95
CA TRP A 81 5.66 -8.85 6.05
C TRP A 81 6.46 -8.54 4.78
N PHE A 82 6.65 -9.52 3.87
CA PHE A 82 7.37 -9.26 2.61
C PHE A 82 6.71 -8.20 1.73
N PRO A 83 5.37 -8.19 1.53
CA PRO A 83 4.71 -7.11 0.79
C PRO A 83 4.98 -5.71 1.37
N ILE A 84 5.07 -5.59 2.69
CA ILE A 84 5.37 -4.31 3.36
C ILE A 84 6.80 -3.86 3.00
N TRP A 85 7.76 -4.78 3.05
CA TRP A 85 9.13 -4.49 2.63
C TRP A 85 9.28 -4.16 1.15
N PHE A 86 8.51 -4.84 0.27
CA PHE A 86 8.46 -4.48 -1.14
C PHE A 86 7.83 -3.09 -1.35
N GLY A 87 6.83 -2.71 -0.55
CA GLY A 87 6.29 -1.35 -0.54
C GLY A 87 7.34 -0.32 -0.13
N CYS A 88 8.12 -0.58 0.93
CA CYS A 88 9.23 0.27 1.33
C CYS A 88 10.32 0.36 0.26
N LEU A 89 10.62 -0.74 -0.43
CA LEU A 89 11.57 -0.75 -1.54
C LEU A 89 11.06 0.07 -2.73
N ALA A 90 9.80 -0.08 -3.11
CA ALA A 90 9.18 0.75 -4.15
C ALA A 90 9.24 2.24 -3.77
N TYR A 91 8.93 2.59 -2.52
CA TYR A 91 9.05 3.96 -2.03
C TYR A 91 10.49 4.49 -2.14
N ALA A 92 11.48 3.72 -1.68
CA ALA A 92 12.89 4.13 -1.74
C ALA A 92 13.38 4.33 -3.19
N ILE A 93 12.94 3.47 -4.12
CA ILE A 93 13.23 3.62 -5.55
C ILE A 93 12.58 4.90 -6.09
N ALA A 94 11.29 5.12 -5.83
CA ALA A 94 10.55 6.28 -6.31
C ALA A 94 11.17 7.61 -5.83
N VAL A 95 11.60 7.67 -4.58
CA VAL A 95 12.26 8.85 -4.01
C VAL A 95 13.61 9.09 -4.68
N SER A 96 14.41 8.04 -4.88
CA SER A 96 15.68 8.16 -5.59
C SER A 96 15.50 8.56 -7.06
N GLU A 97 14.42 8.12 -7.70
CA GLU A 97 14.06 8.50 -9.06
C GLU A 97 13.61 9.95 -9.16
N ALA A 98 12.83 10.46 -8.20
CA ALA A 98 12.43 11.86 -8.14
C ALA A 98 13.63 12.81 -8.08
N MET A 99 14.70 12.43 -7.38
CA MET A 99 15.97 13.18 -7.39
C MET A 99 16.66 13.22 -8.76
N THR A 100 16.35 12.26 -9.64
CA THR A 100 16.95 12.14 -10.98
C THR A 100 16.12 12.82 -12.06
N GLN A 101 14.82 13.04 -11.84
CA GLN A 101 13.93 13.68 -12.81
C GLN A 101 14.41 15.09 -13.21
N GLU A 102 15.07 15.83 -12.31
CA GLU A 102 15.68 17.12 -12.63
C GLU A 102 16.75 17.02 -13.74
N ALA A 103 17.52 15.92 -13.77
CA ALA A 103 18.53 15.68 -14.81
C ALA A 103 17.90 15.19 -16.13
N GLN A 104 16.78 14.45 -16.06
CA GLN A 104 16.05 14.01 -17.24
C GLN A 104 15.39 15.17 -17.99
N ASN A 105 14.95 16.22 -17.27
CA ASN A 105 14.42 17.45 -17.87
C ASN A 105 15.44 18.15 -18.81
N LEU A 106 16.73 17.81 -18.69
CA LEU A 106 17.80 18.30 -19.55
C LEU A 106 18.07 17.37 -20.77
N ASN A 107 17.19 16.39 -21.04
CA ASN A 107 17.32 15.39 -22.10
C ASN A 107 18.61 14.53 -22.03
N ILE A 108 19.22 14.43 -20.85
CA ILE A 108 20.40 13.59 -20.66
C ILE A 108 19.91 12.16 -20.40
N ARG A 109 20.16 11.25 -21.36
CA ARG A 109 19.96 9.81 -21.13
C ARG A 109 20.93 9.34 -20.06
N CYS A 110 20.43 9.18 -18.84
CA CYS A 110 21.16 8.64 -17.71
C CYS A 110 20.52 7.33 -17.26
N ILE A 111 21.35 6.42 -16.75
CA ILE A 111 20.89 5.26 -16.01
C ILE A 111 20.14 5.80 -14.77
N PRO A 112 18.96 5.26 -14.42
CA PRO A 112 18.26 5.66 -13.21
C PRO A 112 19.19 5.63 -11.99
N LYS A 113 19.22 6.70 -11.19
CA LYS A 113 20.21 6.84 -10.12
C LYS A 113 20.16 5.71 -9.09
N TRP A 114 18.96 5.20 -8.81
CA TRP A 114 18.77 4.07 -7.92
C TRP A 114 19.50 2.81 -8.41
N ILE A 115 19.58 2.56 -9.73
CA ILE A 115 20.33 1.44 -10.30
C ILE A 115 21.82 1.63 -10.04
N GLU A 116 22.33 2.85 -10.25
CA GLU A 116 23.73 3.18 -9.98
C GLU A 116 24.08 2.99 -8.50
N ILE A 117 23.24 3.48 -7.59
CA ILE A 117 23.41 3.33 -6.13
C ILE A 117 23.51 1.85 -5.76
N LEU A 118 22.56 1.02 -6.23
CA LEU A 118 22.55 -0.40 -5.87
C LEU A 118 23.74 -1.18 -6.45
N LEU A 119 24.21 -0.83 -7.65
CA LEU A 119 25.34 -1.51 -8.31
C LEU A 119 26.72 -1.06 -7.81
N VAL A 120 26.88 0.23 -7.48
CA VAL A 120 28.17 0.84 -7.11
C VAL A 120 28.38 0.77 -5.60
N ASP A 121 27.42 1.23 -4.82
CA ASP A 121 27.57 1.33 -3.37
C ASP A 121 27.26 -0.01 -2.68
N GLY A 122 26.39 -0.82 -3.29
CA GLY A 122 26.17 -2.21 -2.88
C GLY A 122 27.42 -3.10 -2.96
N ARG A 123 28.46 -2.71 -3.73
CA ARG A 123 29.76 -3.40 -3.72
C ARG A 123 30.68 -2.89 -2.60
N LYS A 124 30.74 -1.57 -2.40
CA LYS A 124 31.67 -0.92 -1.45
C LYS A 124 31.35 -1.17 0.02
N ASP A 125 30.06 -1.26 0.38
CA ASP A 125 29.62 -1.48 1.76
C ASP A 125 30.03 -2.89 2.27
N LEU A 126 30.17 -3.86 1.35
CA LEU A 126 30.63 -5.23 1.66
C LEU A 126 32.15 -5.33 1.82
N ASP A 127 32.91 -4.49 1.12
CA ASP A 127 34.37 -4.49 1.18
C ASP A 127 34.90 -3.73 2.41
N SER A 128 34.17 -2.71 2.86
CA SER A 128 34.54 -1.86 4.00
C SER A 128 34.32 -2.53 5.37
N GLN A 129 33.53 -3.61 5.42
CA GLN A 129 33.24 -4.35 6.65
C GLN A 129 34.27 -5.46 6.95
N GLN A 130 35.37 -5.54 6.20
CA GLN A 130 36.45 -6.53 6.39
C GLN A 130 37.48 -6.18 7.48
N ASP A 131 37.36 -5.05 8.16
CA ASP A 131 38.30 -4.66 9.22
C ASP A 131 37.98 -5.34 10.57
N GLY A 132 38.50 -6.56 10.74
CA GLY A 132 39.09 -6.97 12.03
C GLY A 132 38.32 -7.94 12.96
N VAL A 133 37.06 -8.29 12.69
CA VAL A 133 36.37 -9.37 13.44
C VAL A 133 35.71 -10.28 12.42
N GLY A 134 36.10 -11.56 12.41
CA GLY A 134 35.68 -12.58 11.44
C GLY A 134 34.19 -12.95 11.45
N VAL A 135 33.30 -11.94 11.38
CA VAL A 135 31.92 -12.11 10.97
C VAL A 135 31.98 -12.47 9.49
N ILE A 136 31.72 -13.75 9.22
CA ILE A 136 31.62 -14.30 7.87
C ILE A 136 30.72 -13.36 7.07
N ASN A 137 31.31 -12.65 6.09
CA ASN A 137 30.53 -11.97 5.06
C ASN A 137 29.47 -12.98 4.59
N PRO A 138 28.17 -12.76 4.80
CA PRO A 138 27.16 -13.72 4.38
C PRO A 138 27.33 -13.80 2.86
N ARG A 139 27.96 -14.88 2.37
CA ARG A 139 28.55 -15.06 1.03
C ARG A 139 27.54 -14.98 -0.15
N GLY A 140 26.37 -14.38 0.05
CA GLY A 140 25.36 -14.14 -0.96
C GLY A 140 24.69 -12.76 -0.91
N LEU A 141 25.09 -11.85 0.00
CA LEU A 141 24.46 -10.53 0.11
C LEU A 141 24.97 -9.54 -0.95
N THR A 142 25.21 -9.98 -2.18
CA THR A 142 25.55 -9.07 -3.28
C THR A 142 24.27 -8.63 -3.99
N LEU A 143 24.10 -7.32 -4.15
CA LEU A 143 23.09 -6.73 -5.03
C LEU A 143 23.64 -6.75 -6.47
N ASP A 144 23.72 -7.95 -7.03
CA ASP A 144 24.24 -8.21 -8.37
C ASP A 144 23.35 -7.62 -9.47
N GLU A 145 23.90 -7.56 -10.68
CA GLU A 145 23.21 -7.06 -11.87
C GLU A 145 21.91 -7.83 -12.16
N THR A 146 21.87 -9.13 -11.81
CA THR A 146 20.65 -9.93 -11.92
C THR A 146 19.57 -9.44 -10.97
N PHE A 147 19.87 -9.23 -9.68
CA PHE A 147 18.91 -8.70 -8.73
C PHE A 147 18.39 -7.31 -9.14
N VAL A 148 19.29 -6.42 -9.58
CA VAL A 148 18.90 -5.06 -9.98
C VAL A 148 18.07 -5.07 -11.28
N SER A 149 18.43 -5.91 -12.25
CA SER A 149 17.64 -6.11 -13.47
C SER A 149 16.26 -6.70 -13.18
N ASP A 150 16.18 -7.73 -12.33
CA ASP A 150 14.91 -8.32 -11.91
C ASP A 150 14.04 -7.28 -11.19
N LEU A 151 14.65 -6.45 -10.34
CA LEU A 151 13.96 -5.38 -9.63
C LEU A 151 13.40 -4.32 -10.59
N ALA A 152 14.21 -3.87 -11.56
CA ALA A 152 13.82 -2.88 -12.58
C ALA A 152 12.65 -3.38 -13.45
N ASN A 153 12.62 -4.68 -13.76
CA ASN A 153 11.58 -5.29 -14.58
C ASN A 153 10.34 -5.72 -13.76
N SER A 154 10.41 -5.67 -12.43
CA SER A 154 9.31 -6.01 -11.54
C SER A 154 8.31 -4.87 -11.35
N CYS A 155 7.14 -5.16 -10.75
CA CYS A 155 6.18 -4.14 -10.34
C CYS A 155 6.71 -3.19 -9.25
N VAL A 156 7.78 -3.55 -8.56
CA VAL A 156 8.36 -2.73 -7.49
C VAL A 156 9.12 -1.53 -8.08
N GLY A 157 9.83 -1.74 -9.19
CA GLY A 157 10.67 -0.72 -9.85
C GLY A 157 9.99 0.06 -10.97
N ARG A 158 8.71 -0.17 -11.26
CA ARG A 158 7.98 0.47 -12.38
C ARG A 158 6.89 1.40 -11.88
N PHE A 159 7.02 2.70 -12.13
CA PHE A 159 6.06 3.74 -11.71
C PHE A 159 5.28 4.25 -12.92
N ASP A 160 4.66 3.33 -13.66
CA ASP A 160 3.79 3.65 -14.79
C ASP A 160 2.38 3.11 -14.54
N GLY A 161 1.41 3.55 -15.33
CA GLY A 161 0.01 3.15 -15.19
C GLY A 161 -0.29 1.67 -15.49
N SER A 162 0.72 0.86 -15.87
CA SER A 162 0.54 -0.58 -16.07
C SER A 162 0.67 -1.39 -14.77
N VAL A 163 1.15 -0.77 -13.69
CA VAL A 163 1.26 -1.41 -12.38
C VAL A 163 0.16 -0.91 -11.46
N GLU A 164 -0.76 -1.79 -11.11
CA GLU A 164 -1.74 -1.49 -10.07
C GLU A 164 -1.08 -1.39 -8.70
N ARG A 165 -1.36 -0.29 -8.01
CA ARG A 165 -0.80 -0.01 -6.68
C ARG A 165 -1.92 0.07 -5.64
N VAL A 166 -1.60 -0.39 -4.44
CA VAL A 166 -2.45 -0.11 -3.27
C VAL A 166 -2.37 1.38 -3.03
N GLY A 167 -3.53 2.04 -3.02
CA GLY A 167 -3.56 3.48 -2.79
C GLY A 167 -3.35 3.87 -1.33
N ALA A 168 -3.27 5.18 -1.10
CA ALA A 168 -2.97 5.77 0.19
C ALA A 168 -4.14 6.62 0.69
N PHE A 169 -4.40 6.56 2.00
CA PHE A 169 -5.22 7.54 2.68
C PHE A 169 -4.32 8.68 3.16
N VAL A 170 -4.57 9.88 2.66
CA VAL A 170 -3.81 11.08 3.02
C VAL A 170 -4.73 11.99 3.82
N ALA A 171 -4.20 12.59 4.88
CA ALA A 171 -4.88 13.62 5.64
C ALA A 171 -4.32 14.97 5.21
N ILE A 172 -5.18 15.94 4.88
CA ILE A 172 -4.73 17.31 4.63
C ILE A 172 -4.24 17.90 5.96
N PRO A 173 -2.97 18.34 6.06
CA PRO A 173 -2.41 18.85 7.31
C PRO A 173 -3.16 20.09 7.83
N ALA A 174 -3.28 20.20 9.15
CA ALA A 174 -4.04 21.29 9.78
C ALA A 174 -3.34 22.64 9.69
N ASP A 175 -2.03 22.63 9.54
CA ASP A 175 -1.17 23.82 9.47
C ASP A 175 -1.01 24.34 8.03
N ASP A 176 -1.76 23.78 7.07
CA ASP A 176 -1.79 24.22 5.67
C ASP A 176 -0.43 24.09 4.96
N LYS A 177 0.46 23.26 5.52
CA LYS A 177 1.74 22.91 4.92
C LYS A 177 1.66 21.54 4.30
N GLU A 178 2.29 21.39 3.16
CA GLU A 178 2.42 20.09 2.53
C GLU A 178 3.38 19.21 3.33
N ASP A 179 3.02 17.93 3.49
CA ASP A 179 3.90 16.93 4.06
C ASP A 179 5.14 16.72 3.16
N ALA A 180 6.16 16.04 3.67
CA ALA A 180 7.34 15.67 2.88
C ALA A 180 6.99 14.83 1.62
N VAL A 181 5.80 14.23 1.58
CA VAL A 181 5.26 13.47 0.46
C VAL A 181 3.97 14.13 -0.02
N SER A 182 4.00 14.76 -1.19
CA SER A 182 2.84 15.44 -1.77
C SER A 182 1.82 14.47 -2.37
N ILE A 183 0.55 14.89 -2.43
CA ILE A 183 -0.50 14.15 -3.14
C ILE A 183 -0.14 14.01 -4.62
N ASP A 184 0.35 15.08 -5.24
CA ASP A 184 0.80 15.08 -6.63
C ASP A 184 1.91 14.05 -6.87
N TRP A 185 2.89 13.96 -5.96
CA TRP A 185 3.98 12.99 -6.12
C TRP A 185 3.46 11.55 -6.03
N LEU A 186 2.52 11.26 -5.12
CA LEU A 186 1.88 9.94 -5.04
C LEU A 186 1.14 9.61 -6.34
N VAL A 187 0.37 10.57 -6.88
CA VAL A 187 -0.35 10.40 -8.14
C VAL A 187 0.61 10.20 -9.31
N ALA A 188 1.72 10.96 -9.36
CA ALA A 188 2.77 10.79 -10.37
C ALA A 188 3.45 9.41 -10.27
N CYS A 189 3.53 8.83 -9.07
CA CYS A 189 3.96 7.45 -8.85
C CYS A 189 2.88 6.39 -9.15
N HIS A 190 1.74 6.79 -9.73
CA HIS A 190 0.56 5.96 -9.97
C HIS A 190 -0.01 5.29 -8.71
N VAL A 191 0.10 5.96 -7.56
CA VAL A 191 -0.55 5.54 -6.32
C VAL A 191 -1.92 6.21 -6.24
N PRO A 192 -3.03 5.46 -6.20
CA PRO A 192 -4.34 6.04 -5.96
C PRO A 192 -4.36 6.76 -4.60
N VAL A 193 -4.98 7.93 -4.51
CA VAL A 193 -5.04 8.70 -3.26
C VAL A 193 -6.49 8.93 -2.87
N TRP A 194 -6.79 8.71 -1.60
CA TRP A 194 -8.05 9.08 -0.96
C TRP A 194 -7.79 10.01 0.20
N TYR A 195 -8.60 11.03 0.34
CA TYR A 195 -8.59 11.94 1.49
C TYR A 195 -10.03 12.29 1.84
N ALA A 196 -10.25 12.63 3.10
CA ALA A 196 -11.54 13.17 3.51
C ALA A 196 -11.69 14.58 2.95
N TRP A 197 -12.90 14.92 2.49
CA TRP A 197 -13.25 16.28 2.12
C TRP A 197 -14.50 16.72 2.88
N GLY A 198 -14.31 17.53 3.92
CA GLY A 198 -15.40 18.11 4.69
C GLY A 198 -15.18 19.60 4.94
N GLN A 199 -15.94 20.16 5.88
CA GLN A 199 -15.90 21.58 6.22
C GLN A 199 -14.48 22.06 6.58
N ARG A 200 -13.70 21.22 7.28
CA ARG A 200 -12.32 21.53 7.63
C ARG A 200 -11.45 21.73 6.38
N GLU A 201 -11.51 20.80 5.44
CA GLU A 201 -10.71 20.85 4.21
C GLU A 201 -11.17 21.99 3.30
N GLU A 202 -12.47 22.29 3.24
CA GLU A 202 -13.00 23.47 2.55
C GLU A 202 -12.48 24.78 3.14
N GLU A 203 -12.40 24.89 4.48
CA GLU A 203 -11.84 26.07 5.15
C GLU A 203 -10.35 26.24 4.87
N ILE A 204 -9.59 25.14 4.80
CA ILE A 204 -8.18 25.13 4.42
C ILE A 204 -8.04 25.58 2.94
N ALA A 205 -8.80 24.98 2.03
CA ALA A 205 -8.80 25.31 0.61
C ALA A 205 -9.21 26.77 0.31
N ARG A 206 -10.14 27.33 1.11
CA ARG A 206 -10.53 28.74 1.00
C ARG A 206 -9.39 29.70 1.37
N LYS A 207 -8.51 29.29 2.29
CA LYS A 207 -7.35 30.08 2.72
C LYS A 207 -6.17 29.89 1.77
N ASN A 208 -6.02 28.71 1.18
CA ASN A 208 -4.91 28.36 0.33
C ASN A 208 -5.37 27.75 -1.01
N PRO A 209 -5.21 28.49 -2.13
CA PRO A 209 -5.56 28.03 -3.47
C PRO A 209 -4.89 26.71 -3.89
N TYR A 210 -3.76 26.37 -3.28
CA TYR A 210 -3.09 25.09 -3.52
C TYR A 210 -4.01 23.89 -3.23
N TRP A 211 -4.76 23.91 -2.12
CA TRP A 211 -5.65 22.82 -1.75
C TRP A 211 -6.97 22.84 -2.51
N GLN A 212 -7.37 24.00 -3.05
CA GLN A 212 -8.59 24.16 -3.83
C GLN A 212 -8.65 23.24 -5.06
N ARG A 213 -7.50 22.89 -5.64
CA ARG A 213 -7.43 21.96 -6.80
C ARG A 213 -7.82 20.52 -6.45
N TYR A 214 -7.80 20.17 -5.17
CA TYR A 214 -8.22 18.87 -4.67
C TYR A 214 -9.70 18.87 -4.22
N ALA A 215 -10.41 19.98 -4.40
CA ALA A 215 -11.84 20.00 -4.10
C ALA A 215 -12.59 19.02 -5.02
N PRO A 216 -13.55 18.25 -4.49
CA PRO A 216 -14.41 17.42 -5.31
C PRO A 216 -15.18 18.33 -6.29
N PRO A 217 -15.38 17.89 -7.53
CA PRO A 217 -16.15 18.68 -8.48
C PRO A 217 -17.60 18.85 -7.98
N PRO A 218 -18.27 19.98 -8.30
CA PRO A 218 -19.55 20.36 -7.68
C PRO A 218 -20.68 19.33 -7.82
N ASP A 219 -20.60 18.48 -8.85
CA ASP A 219 -21.52 17.39 -9.14
C ASP A 219 -21.31 16.16 -8.25
N ALA A 220 -20.12 15.93 -7.71
CA ALA A 220 -19.80 14.80 -6.84
C ALA A 220 -20.39 14.95 -5.41
N VAL A 221 -20.64 16.18 -4.95
CA VAL A 221 -21.12 16.48 -3.59
C VAL A 221 -22.59 16.05 -3.37
N GLN A 222 -23.36 15.87 -4.44
CA GLN A 222 -24.80 15.58 -4.34
C GLN A 222 -25.11 14.13 -3.96
N VAL A 223 -24.14 13.21 -4.02
CA VAL A 223 -24.39 11.76 -3.88
C VAL A 223 -24.45 11.30 -2.42
N THR A 224 -23.85 12.03 -1.48
CA THR A 224 -23.71 11.59 -0.08
C THR A 224 -24.74 12.18 0.89
N SER A 225 -25.49 13.21 0.51
CA SER A 225 -26.49 13.85 1.39
C SER A 225 -27.87 13.17 1.42
N GLY A 226 -28.05 12.03 0.74
CA GLY A 226 -29.38 11.42 0.53
C GLY A 226 -29.85 10.37 1.54
N GLY A 227 -29.18 10.17 2.70
CA GLY A 227 -29.36 8.93 3.46
C GLY A 227 -29.40 9.05 4.98
N SER A 228 -30.27 9.90 5.57
CA SER A 228 -30.65 9.72 6.98
C SER A 228 -32.02 10.32 7.37
N ASP A 229 -32.99 10.37 6.45
CA ASP A 229 -34.38 10.65 6.83
C ASP A 229 -35.17 9.34 6.90
N TYR A 230 -34.80 8.48 7.87
CA TYR A 230 -35.75 7.47 8.39
C TYR A 230 -36.68 8.16 9.39
N GLU A 231 -37.39 9.20 8.96
CA GLU A 231 -38.55 9.72 9.67
C GLU A 231 -39.82 9.03 9.16
N GLY A 232 -40.51 8.37 10.07
CA GLY A 232 -41.98 8.31 10.05
C GLY A 232 -42.65 7.58 8.88
N ARG A 233 -42.64 6.25 8.92
CA ARG A 233 -43.67 5.45 8.24
C ARG A 233 -45.04 5.69 8.91
N GLN A 234 -45.74 6.76 8.54
CA GLN A 234 -47.19 6.86 8.72
C GLN A 234 -47.89 6.36 7.45
N GLY A 235 -48.83 5.43 7.65
CA GLY A 235 -49.57 4.82 6.57
C GLY A 235 -50.54 5.79 5.89
N SER A 236 -50.74 5.59 4.60
CA SER A 236 -52.02 5.87 3.99
C SER A 236 -52.26 4.90 2.83
N SER A 237 -53.36 4.18 2.95
CA SER A 237 -53.95 3.31 1.95
C SER A 237 -54.63 4.13 0.85
N GLY A 238 -54.55 3.63 -0.37
CA GLY A 238 -55.57 3.83 -1.41
C GLY A 238 -55.34 5.01 -2.35
N SER A 239 -55.01 4.75 -3.61
CA SER A 239 -56.07 4.52 -4.61
C SER A 239 -55.49 4.41 -6.01
N THR A 240 -56.00 3.41 -6.72
CA THR A 240 -55.88 3.08 -8.13
C THR A 240 -56.40 4.21 -9.02
N ALA A 241 -55.71 4.52 -10.12
CA ALA A 241 -56.34 4.89 -11.41
C ALA A 241 -55.32 4.86 -12.56
N LEU A 242 -55.58 3.97 -13.53
CA LEU A 242 -55.06 4.03 -14.90
C LEU A 242 -55.61 5.28 -15.61
N ALA A 243 -54.77 5.95 -16.41
CA ALA A 243 -55.15 6.50 -17.72
C ALA A 243 -53.90 6.95 -18.52
N GLN A 244 -53.68 6.31 -19.67
CA GLN A 244 -53.07 6.90 -20.87
C GLN A 244 -54.22 7.27 -21.84
N PRO A 245 -53.95 7.83 -23.02
CA PRO A 245 -53.12 9.00 -23.35
C PRO A 245 -53.97 10.01 -24.14
N ASP A 246 -53.56 11.27 -24.28
CA ASP A 246 -53.97 12.06 -25.45
C ASP A 246 -52.98 13.19 -25.73
N THR A 247 -52.57 13.24 -26.98
CA THR A 247 -51.67 14.24 -27.57
C THR A 247 -52.53 15.20 -28.40
N PRO A 248 -52.18 16.48 -28.48
CA PRO A 248 -51.99 17.03 -29.81
C PRO A 248 -50.72 17.87 -29.94
N ALA A 249 -50.14 17.79 -31.13
CA ALA A 249 -49.01 18.56 -31.61
C ALA A 249 -49.37 20.03 -31.85
N LEU A 250 -48.41 20.94 -31.65
CA LEU A 250 -47.86 21.82 -32.69
C LEU A 250 -46.77 22.77 -32.14
N ASP A 251 -45.62 22.68 -32.82
CA ASP A 251 -44.76 23.77 -33.30
C ASP A 251 -43.87 24.66 -32.40
N ASN A 252 -42.57 24.52 -32.72
CA ASN A 252 -41.57 25.55 -33.00
C ASN A 252 -40.96 26.34 -31.85
N THR A 253 -39.67 26.07 -31.55
CA THR A 253 -38.55 27.04 -31.71
C THR A 253 -37.19 26.42 -31.30
N PRO A 254 -36.04 27.01 -31.71
CA PRO A 254 -34.79 26.30 -31.93
C PRO A 254 -33.80 26.38 -30.75
N THR A 255 -32.74 25.57 -30.88
CA THR A 255 -31.43 25.70 -30.21
C THR A 255 -31.32 25.14 -28.80
N SER A 256 -30.78 23.92 -28.69
CA SER A 256 -29.78 23.59 -27.66
C SER A 256 -29.23 22.19 -27.93
N SER A 257 -27.96 22.11 -28.28
CA SER A 257 -27.19 20.87 -28.30
C SER A 257 -27.14 20.28 -26.89
N GLN A 258 -28.06 19.36 -26.59
CA GLN A 258 -27.97 18.54 -25.39
C GLN A 258 -26.72 17.66 -25.47
N PRO A 259 -25.83 17.70 -24.46
CA PRO A 259 -24.85 16.66 -24.29
C PRO A 259 -25.59 15.37 -23.92
N SER A 260 -25.49 14.38 -24.81
CA SER A 260 -25.88 13.00 -24.53
C SER A 260 -25.30 12.59 -23.19
N LYS A 261 -26.18 12.34 -22.21
CA LYS A 261 -25.83 11.72 -20.93
C LYS A 261 -25.43 10.26 -21.23
N HIS A 262 -24.19 10.08 -21.66
CA HIS A 262 -23.51 8.80 -21.54
C HIS A 262 -23.36 8.50 -20.05
N TYR A 263 -24.32 7.76 -19.50
CA TYR A 263 -24.02 6.97 -18.31
C TYR A 263 -22.85 6.06 -18.66
N PRO A 264 -21.83 5.92 -17.80
CA PRO A 264 -20.81 4.92 -18.04
C PRO A 264 -21.53 3.57 -18.10
N VAL A 265 -21.50 2.97 -19.29
CA VAL A 265 -21.74 1.55 -19.49
C VAL A 265 -20.97 0.85 -18.38
N GLN A 266 -21.65 -0.01 -17.61
CA GLN A 266 -20.99 -0.84 -16.60
C GLN A 266 -19.79 -1.49 -17.26
N ARG A 267 -18.60 -0.96 -16.97
CA ARG A 267 -17.36 -1.47 -17.53
C ARG A 267 -17.24 -2.87 -16.96
N GLU A 268 -17.20 -3.85 -17.85
CA GLU A 268 -16.91 -5.21 -17.46
C GLU A 268 -15.51 -5.20 -16.85
N LEU A 269 -15.43 -5.37 -15.53
CA LEU A 269 -14.18 -5.28 -14.79
C LEU A 269 -13.16 -6.23 -15.40
N GLU A 270 -11.99 -5.70 -15.71
CA GLU A 270 -10.92 -6.44 -16.36
C GLU A 270 -10.51 -7.64 -15.47
N PRO A 271 -9.98 -8.73 -16.05
CA PRO A 271 -9.65 -9.94 -15.30
C PRO A 271 -8.72 -9.73 -14.08
N HIS A 272 -7.93 -8.65 -14.08
CA HIS A 272 -7.06 -8.29 -12.97
C HIS A 272 -7.79 -7.54 -11.84
N GLU A 273 -8.85 -6.77 -12.11
CA GLU A 273 -9.68 -6.11 -11.09
C GLU A 273 -10.45 -7.16 -10.24
N ARG A 274 -10.72 -8.34 -10.80
CA ARG A 274 -11.30 -9.51 -10.08
C ARG A 274 -10.34 -10.13 -9.05
N THR A 275 -9.07 -9.72 -9.00
CA THR A 275 -8.09 -10.28 -8.04
C THR A 275 -8.38 -9.86 -6.60
N TRP A 276 -8.88 -8.64 -6.37
CA TRP A 276 -9.27 -8.16 -5.05
C TRP A 276 -10.54 -8.86 -4.55
N GLU A 277 -11.54 -9.05 -5.41
CA GLU A 277 -12.73 -9.82 -5.07
C GLU A 277 -12.37 -11.26 -4.71
N ALA A 278 -11.50 -11.90 -5.50
CA ALA A 278 -11.00 -13.24 -5.20
C ALA A 278 -10.23 -13.27 -3.87
N PHE A 279 -9.39 -12.27 -3.60
CA PHE A 279 -8.66 -12.12 -2.34
C PHE A 279 -9.59 -11.97 -1.13
N PHE A 280 -10.58 -11.08 -1.20
CA PHE A 280 -11.56 -10.91 -0.12
C PHE A 280 -12.45 -12.13 0.05
N LYS A 281 -12.86 -12.77 -1.04
CA LYS A 281 -13.63 -14.03 -1.02
C LYS A 281 -12.83 -15.17 -0.41
N GLN A 282 -11.53 -15.27 -0.71
CA GLN A 282 -10.63 -16.25 -0.10
C GLN A 282 -10.44 -16.02 1.40
N ARG A 283 -10.42 -14.75 1.85
CA ARG A 283 -10.22 -14.39 3.26
C ARG A 283 -11.51 -14.29 4.08
N ALA A 284 -12.67 -14.19 3.44
CA ALA A 284 -13.97 -14.16 4.10
C ALA A 284 -14.17 -15.31 5.12
N PRO A 285 -13.91 -16.59 4.80
CA PRO A 285 -14.07 -17.67 5.79
C PRO A 285 -13.07 -17.55 6.95
N ILE A 286 -11.84 -17.11 6.69
CA ILE A 286 -10.81 -16.89 7.73
C ILE A 286 -11.25 -15.77 8.66
N ARG A 287 -11.77 -14.67 8.10
CA ARG A 287 -12.28 -13.52 8.88
C ARG A 287 -13.48 -13.93 9.73
N ALA A 288 -14.39 -14.75 9.19
CA ALA A 288 -15.52 -15.29 9.93
C ALA A 288 -15.07 -16.17 11.10
N ASP A 289 -14.09 -17.06 10.89
CA ASP A 289 -13.53 -17.91 11.96
C ASP A 289 -12.81 -17.08 13.05
N VAL A 290 -12.09 -16.03 12.65
CA VAL A 290 -11.46 -15.09 13.60
C VAL A 290 -12.51 -14.35 14.43
N LEU A 291 -13.57 -13.83 13.80
CA LEU A 291 -14.66 -13.14 14.49
C LEU A 291 -15.45 -14.08 15.42
N ALA A 292 -15.62 -15.34 15.04
CA ALA A 292 -16.30 -16.34 15.88
C ALA A 292 -15.50 -16.70 17.14
N LYS A 293 -14.17 -16.56 17.11
CA LYS A 293 -13.26 -16.85 18.23
C LYS A 293 -12.88 -15.60 19.04
N GLU A 294 -13.34 -14.42 18.63
CA GLU A 294 -13.01 -13.14 19.24
C GLU A 294 -13.66 -13.03 20.63
N THR A 295 -12.86 -12.77 21.66
CA THR A 295 -13.39 -12.52 23.01
C THR A 295 -14.08 -11.15 23.09
N PRO A 296 -15.02 -10.89 24.02
CA PRO A 296 -15.66 -9.58 24.16
C PRO A 296 -14.67 -8.42 24.31
N LYS A 297 -13.55 -8.65 25.02
CA LYS A 297 -12.48 -7.65 25.20
C LYS A 297 -11.72 -7.36 23.90
N GLU A 298 -11.46 -8.38 23.08
CA GLU A 298 -10.81 -8.20 21.78
C GLU A 298 -11.73 -7.50 20.79
N ARG A 299 -13.03 -7.82 20.83
CA ARG A 299 -14.06 -7.16 20.02
C ARG A 299 -14.12 -5.67 20.29
N VAL A 300 -14.22 -5.25 21.56
CA VAL A 300 -14.21 -3.83 21.93
C VAL A 300 -12.93 -3.16 21.44
N ARG A 301 -11.77 -3.82 21.60
CA ARG A 301 -10.49 -3.29 21.10
C ARG A 301 -10.47 -3.14 19.57
N ARG A 302 -11.07 -4.07 18.82
CA ARG A 302 -11.19 -3.98 17.37
C ARG A 302 -12.11 -2.82 16.96
N GLU A 303 -13.28 -2.73 17.57
CA GLU A 303 -14.25 -1.65 17.33
C GLU A 303 -13.65 -0.27 17.70
N ASP A 304 -12.89 -0.19 18.80
CA ASP A 304 -12.18 1.04 19.19
C ASP A 304 -11.08 1.42 18.19
N ARG A 305 -10.36 0.44 17.60
CA ARG A 305 -9.38 0.70 16.53
C ARG A 305 -10.04 1.14 15.22
N GLU A 306 -11.25 0.66 14.95
CA GLU A 306 -12.03 1.08 13.78
C GLU A 306 -12.58 2.50 13.97
N ARG A 307 -13.00 2.88 15.19
CA ARG A 307 -13.45 4.24 15.53
C ARG A 307 -12.29 5.24 15.64
N CYS A 308 -11.22 4.82 16.29
CA CYS A 308 -10.03 5.62 16.57
C CYS A 308 -8.81 4.86 16.06
N PRO A 309 -8.55 4.85 14.74
CA PRO A 309 -7.35 4.25 14.20
C PRO A 309 -6.14 4.87 14.90
N PRO A 310 -5.13 4.05 15.29
CA PRO A 310 -3.99 4.54 16.04
C PRO A 310 -3.27 5.62 15.23
N TYR A 311 -3.39 6.87 15.69
CA TYR A 311 -2.60 7.99 15.18
C TYR A 311 -1.33 8.08 16.04
N GLN A 312 -0.19 7.71 15.48
CA GLN A 312 1.09 7.99 16.14
C GLN A 312 1.52 9.40 15.75
N TYR A 313 1.20 10.39 16.59
CA TYR A 313 2.08 11.55 16.65
C TYR A 313 3.39 11.07 17.28
N SER A 314 4.48 10.99 16.50
CA SER A 314 5.81 10.87 17.08
C SER A 314 6.12 12.20 17.78
N LYS A 315 5.75 12.31 19.07
CA LYS A 315 6.05 13.48 19.89
C LYS A 315 7.48 13.50 20.45
N ASP A 316 8.30 12.48 20.15
CA ASP A 316 9.60 12.29 20.78
C ASP A 316 10.81 12.69 19.89
N SER A 317 10.61 13.53 18.87
CA SER A 317 11.72 14.02 18.01
C SER A 317 12.22 15.43 18.38
N LEU A 318 11.90 15.95 19.56
CA LEU A 318 12.43 17.22 20.07
C LEU A 318 12.84 17.09 21.54
N LEU A 319 14.01 16.48 21.77
CA LEU A 319 14.92 16.78 22.87
C LEU A 319 16.35 16.51 22.43
#